data_AF-A0AAJ2A5Y7-F1
#
_entry.id   AF-A0AAJ2A5Y7-F1
#
_cell.length_a   1.000
_cell.length_b   1.000
_cell.length_c   1.000
_cell.angle_alpha   90.00
_cell.angle_beta   90.00
_cell.angle_gamma   90.00
#
_symmetry.space_group_name_H-M   'P 1'
#
loop_
_entity.id
_entity.type
_entity.pdbx_description
1 polymer ?
#
loop_
_entity_poly.entity_id
_entity_poly.type
_entity_poly.pdbx_seq_one_letter_code
_entity_poly.pdbx_strand_id
1 'polypeptide(L)'
;MTFAACQSGAGSACLFNELVQLLYVTFFVQDAGYGDTDLIIYARAEAALERGLQRAEVERLWELEAAELPLFQAVLQQADRQLASAPKYVHADARDRLKRFAASGRASPLRSAASRH
;
A
#
# COMPACT_ATOMS: atom_id res chain seq x y z
N MET A 1 4.98 -1.19 -16.99
CA MET A 1 5.10 -2.56 -17.52
C MET A 1 6.53 -3.05 -17.30
N THR A 2 6.79 -3.74 -16.20
CA THR A 2 8.08 -4.41 -15.93
C THR A 2 7.82 -5.71 -15.19
N PHE A 3 7.01 -6.58 -15.81
CA PHE A 3 6.51 -7.84 -15.24
C PHE A 3 7.47 -9.02 -15.44
N ALA A 4 8.65 -8.81 -16.05
CA ALA A 4 9.54 -9.89 -16.49
C ALA A 4 10.74 -10.19 -15.56
N ALA A 5 10.87 -9.53 -14.40
CA ALA A 5 12.03 -9.69 -13.52
C ALA A 5 11.79 -10.66 -12.33
N CYS A 6 10.64 -11.33 -12.29
CA CYS A 6 10.24 -12.21 -11.20
C CYS A 6 10.71 -13.64 -11.47
N GLN A 7 11.94 -13.99 -11.11
CA GLN A 7 12.37 -15.39 -11.04
C GLN A 7 12.88 -15.69 -9.61
N SER A 8 12.26 -16.68 -8.99
CA SER A 8 12.66 -17.46 -7.79
C SER A 8 12.75 -16.82 -6.39
N GLY A 9 12.30 -15.58 -6.17
CA GLY A 9 12.14 -15.01 -4.82
C GLY A 9 11.90 -13.51 -4.80
N ALA A 10 12.36 -12.81 -5.85
CA ALA A 10 12.06 -11.40 -6.09
C ALA A 10 10.61 -11.17 -6.53
N GLY A 11 9.89 -12.18 -7.02
CA GLY A 11 8.51 -12.03 -7.47
C GLY A 11 7.56 -11.61 -6.36
N SER A 12 7.69 -12.25 -5.20
CA SER A 12 6.89 -11.91 -4.04
C SER A 12 7.36 -10.62 -3.37
N ALA A 13 8.66 -10.31 -3.38
CA ALA A 13 9.17 -9.03 -2.92
C ALA A 13 8.68 -7.85 -3.77
N CYS A 14 8.69 -8.00 -5.11
CA CYS A 14 8.12 -7.03 -6.04
C CYS A 14 6.61 -6.87 -5.81
N LEU A 15 5.88 -7.97 -5.63
CA LEU A 15 4.44 -7.94 -5.34
C LEU A 15 4.12 -7.25 -4.01
N PHE A 16 4.89 -7.52 -2.96
CA PHE A 16 4.78 -6.81 -1.68
C PHE A 16 5.07 -5.32 -1.85
N ASN A 17 6.13 -4.96 -2.60
CA ASN A 17 6.42 -3.58 -2.90
C ASN A 17 5.28 -2.90 -3.70
N GLU A 18 4.67 -3.59 -4.67
CA GLU A 18 3.50 -3.09 -5.40
C GLU A 18 2.29 -2.89 -4.46
N LEU A 19 2.04 -3.80 -3.53
CA LEU A 19 0.97 -3.67 -2.53
C LEU A 19 1.22 -2.49 -1.58
N VAL A 20 2.46 -2.30 -1.12
CA VAL A 20 2.86 -1.14 -0.32
C VAL A 20 2.62 0.15 -1.11
N GLN A 21 3.06 0.20 -2.37
CA GLN A 21 2.86 1.36 -3.23
C GLN A 21 1.38 1.66 -3.45
N LEU A 22 0.58 0.63 -3.75
CA LEU A 22 -0.86 0.75 -3.92
C LEU A 22 -1.50 1.35 -2.65
N LEU A 23 -1.20 0.77 -1.49
CA LEU A 23 -1.77 1.19 -0.22
C LEU A 23 -1.51 2.68 0.07
N TYR A 24 -0.27 3.13 -0.09
CA TYR A 24 0.07 4.54 0.13
C TYR A 24 -0.50 5.48 -0.94
N VAL A 25 -0.52 5.07 -2.21
CA VAL A 25 -1.12 5.88 -3.28
C VAL A 25 -2.62 6.04 -3.03
N THR A 26 -3.33 4.96 -2.73
CA THR A 26 -4.77 5.00 -2.43
C THR A 26 -5.05 5.86 -1.20
N PHE A 27 -4.21 5.77 -0.18
CA PHE A 27 -4.29 6.65 0.99
C PHE A 27 -4.07 8.13 0.63
N PHE A 28 -3.05 8.48 -0.15
CA PHE A 28 -2.80 9.88 -0.53
C PHE A 28 -3.88 10.45 -1.46
N VAL A 29 -4.47 9.63 -2.33
CA VAL A 29 -5.62 10.04 -3.15
C VAL A 29 -6.85 10.27 -2.26
N GLN A 30 -7.03 9.46 -1.22
CA GLN A 30 -8.09 9.67 -0.25
C GLN A 30 -7.85 10.90 0.64
N ASP A 31 -6.61 11.16 1.05
CA ASP A 31 -6.19 12.39 1.75
C ASP A 31 -6.48 13.64 0.91
N ALA A 32 -6.43 13.54 -0.42
CA ALA A 32 -6.84 14.59 -1.34
C ALA A 32 -8.38 14.75 -1.49
N GLY A 33 -9.18 13.98 -0.74
CA GLY A 33 -10.64 14.03 -0.72
C GLY A 33 -11.33 13.05 -1.67
N TYR A 34 -10.59 12.15 -2.33
CA TYR A 34 -11.14 11.18 -3.27
C TYR A 34 -11.19 9.79 -2.65
N GLY A 35 -12.02 9.58 -1.64
CA GLY A 35 -12.22 8.27 -1.02
C GLY A 35 -12.94 8.36 0.31
N ASP A 36 -13.57 7.26 0.70
CA ASP A 36 -14.36 7.11 1.92
C ASP A 36 -14.05 5.80 2.66
N THR A 37 -12.84 5.25 2.51
CA THR A 37 -12.44 4.02 3.19
C THR A 37 -11.93 4.34 4.59
N ASP A 38 -12.35 3.60 5.60
CA ASP A 38 -11.89 3.84 6.97
C ASP A 38 -10.35 3.78 7.07
N LEU A 39 -9.74 4.78 7.71
CA LEU A 39 -8.30 4.85 7.98
C LEU A 39 -7.78 3.61 8.73
N ILE A 40 -8.65 2.98 9.53
CA ILE A 40 -8.36 1.73 10.23
C ILE A 40 -8.05 0.59 9.26
N ILE A 41 -8.69 0.55 8.08
CA ILE A 41 -8.43 -0.49 7.06
C ILE A 41 -7.02 -0.33 6.49
N TYR A 42 -6.60 0.91 6.19
CA TYR A 42 -5.23 1.18 5.74
C TYR A 42 -4.19 0.84 6.80
N ALA A 43 -4.44 1.20 8.06
CA ALA A 43 -3.54 0.88 9.17
C ALA A 43 -3.42 -0.64 9.40
N ARG A 44 -4.53 -1.38 9.30
CA ARG A 44 -4.53 -2.85 9.42
C ARG A 44 -3.82 -3.53 8.25
N ALA A 45 -4.04 -3.05 7.03
CA ALA A 45 -3.34 -3.55 5.85
C ALA A 45 -1.84 -3.24 5.89
N GLU A 46 -1.44 -2.06 6.39
CA GLU A 46 -0.03 -1.74 6.62
C GLU A 46 0.59 -2.67 7.66
N ALA A 47 -0.08 -2.91 8.78
CA ALA A 47 0.41 -3.83 9.81
C ALA A 47 0.54 -5.27 9.29
N ALA A 48 -0.37 -5.71 8.40
CA ALA A 48 -0.27 -6.99 7.71
C ALA A 48 0.96 -7.06 6.79
N LEU A 49 1.22 -6.01 6.01
CA LEU A 49 2.43 -5.92 5.18
C LEU A 49 3.71 -5.93 6.03
N GLU A 50 3.73 -5.23 7.17
CA GLU A 50 4.88 -5.21 8.07
C GLU A 50 5.16 -6.58 8.68
N ARG A 51 4.10 -7.31 9.09
CA ARG A 51 4.21 -8.71 9.53
C ARG A 51 4.73 -9.63 8.43
N GLY A 52 4.19 -9.50 7.21
CA GLY A 52 4.65 -10.26 6.06
C GLY A 52 6.11 -9.96 5.69
N LEU A 53 6.55 -8.71 5.82
CA LEU A 53 7.93 -8.31 5.60
C LEU A 53 8.87 -8.89 6.67
N GLN A 54 8.48 -8.87 7.94
CA GLN A 54 9.24 -9.51 9.03
C GLN A 54 9.38 -11.02 8.81
N ARG A 55 8.30 -11.70 8.38
CA ARG A 55 8.35 -13.12 8.01
C ARG A 55 9.22 -13.36 6.79
N ALA A 56 9.21 -12.46 5.81
CA ALA A 56 10.10 -12.53 4.66
C ALA A 56 11.58 -12.36 5.04
N GLU A 57 11.90 -11.51 6.02
CA GLU A 57 13.28 -11.36 6.52
C GLU A 57 13.75 -12.59 7.31
N VAL A 58 12.88 -13.15 8.16
CA VAL A 58 13.24 -14.26 9.06
C VAL A 58 13.15 -15.62 8.36
N GLU A 59 12.08 -15.89 7.64
CA GLU A 59 11.74 -17.19 7.07
C GLU A 59 11.96 -17.26 5.55
N ARG A 60 12.28 -16.12 4.89
CA ARG A 60 12.28 -15.97 3.41
C ARG A 60 10.95 -16.35 2.75
N LEU A 61 9.88 -16.37 3.54
CA LEU A 61 8.52 -16.64 3.09
C LEU A 61 7.79 -15.31 2.93
N TRP A 62 7.43 -15.02 1.68
CA TRP A 62 6.71 -13.82 1.30
C TRP A 62 5.23 -14.16 1.12
N GLU A 63 4.56 -14.41 2.25
CA GLU A 63 3.15 -14.81 2.27
C GLU A 63 2.34 -13.85 3.14
N LEU A 64 1.16 -13.48 2.64
CA LEU A 64 0.14 -12.79 3.42
C LEU A 64 -0.80 -13.84 4.01
N GLU A 65 -1.28 -13.61 5.23
CA GLU A 65 -2.25 -14.54 5.80
C GLU A 65 -3.59 -14.44 5.08
N ALA A 66 -4.27 -15.58 4.92
CA ALA A 66 -5.57 -15.61 4.25
C ALA A 66 -6.62 -14.71 4.95
N ALA A 67 -6.46 -14.49 6.26
CA ALA A 67 -7.29 -13.59 7.04
C ALA A 67 -7.07 -12.10 6.70
N GLU A 68 -5.94 -11.75 6.07
CA GLU A 68 -5.55 -10.39 5.73
C GLU A 68 -5.94 -10.02 4.29
N LEU A 69 -6.17 -11.02 3.42
CA LEU A 69 -6.63 -10.85 2.03
C LEU A 69 -7.85 -9.90 1.89
N PRO A 70 -8.89 -9.96 2.75
CA PRO A 70 -10.04 -9.06 2.64
C PRO A 70 -9.67 -7.58 2.83
N LEU A 71 -8.63 -7.27 3.62
CA LEU A 71 -8.17 -5.89 3.83
C LEU A 71 -7.56 -5.33 2.54
N PHE A 72 -6.70 -6.11 1.88
CA PHE A 72 -6.11 -5.73 0.60
C PHE A 72 -7.15 -5.61 -0.50
N GLN A 73 -8.15 -6.48 -0.50
CA GLN A 73 -9.27 -6.40 -1.44
C GLN A 73 -10.06 -5.10 -1.26
N ALA A 74 -10.30 -4.65 -0.02
CA ALA A 74 -10.96 -3.38 0.23
C ALA A 74 -10.13 -2.18 -0.29
N VAL A 75 -8.82 -2.20 -0.09
CA VAL A 75 -7.90 -1.17 -0.61
C VAL A 75 -7.88 -1.16 -2.15
N LEU A 76 -7.83 -2.34 -2.79
CA LEU A 76 -7.90 -2.48 -4.24
C LEU A 76 -9.21 -1.92 -4.81
N GLN A 77 -10.35 -2.29 -4.21
CA GLN A 77 -11.65 -1.77 -4.63
C GLN A 77 -11.72 -0.25 -4.50
N GLN A 78 -11.11 0.32 -3.46
CA GLN A 78 -11.03 1.77 -3.32
C GLN A 78 -10.13 2.39 -4.40
N ALA A 79 -8.97 1.79 -4.67
CA ALA A 79 -8.07 2.24 -5.72
C ALA A 79 -8.76 2.25 -7.09
N ASP A 80 -9.56 1.23 -7.40
CA ASP A 80 -10.35 1.17 -8.64
C ASP A 80 -11.39 2.28 -8.72
N ARG A 81 -12.12 2.54 -7.62
CA ARG A 81 -13.06 3.67 -7.56
C ARG A 81 -12.35 5.01 -7.75
N GLN A 82 -11.17 5.17 -7.14
CA GLN A 82 -10.34 6.35 -7.30
C GLN A 82 -9.81 6.51 -8.72
N LEU A 83 -9.45 5.43 -9.39
CA LEU A 83 -9.04 5.46 -10.79
C LEU A 83 -10.18 5.87 -11.72
N ALA A 84 -11.41 5.46 -11.40
CA ALA A 84 -12.60 5.82 -12.17
C ALA A 84 -13.09 7.26 -11.90
N SER A 85 -12.92 7.78 -10.68
CA SER A 85 -13.51 9.06 -10.25
C SER A 85 -12.51 10.21 -10.10
N ALA A 86 -11.26 9.94 -9.72
CA ALA A 86 -10.29 10.97 -9.45
C ALA A 86 -9.52 11.38 -10.72
N PRO A 87 -9.25 12.68 -10.92
CA PRO A 87 -8.43 13.15 -12.02
C PRO A 87 -7.02 12.56 -12.03
N LYS A 88 -6.45 12.34 -13.22
CA LYS A 88 -5.09 11.77 -13.40
C LYS A 88 -3.99 12.53 -12.65
N TYR A 89 -4.14 13.85 -12.46
CA TYR A 89 -3.15 14.66 -11.74
C TYR A 89 -3.11 14.34 -10.24
N VAL A 90 -4.22 13.90 -9.64
CA VAL A 90 -4.28 13.51 -8.22
C VAL A 90 -3.47 12.23 -8.00
N HIS A 91 -3.63 11.26 -8.91
CA HIS A 91 -2.82 10.03 -8.93
C HIS A 91 -1.34 10.31 -9.16
N ALA A 92 -1.01 11.29 -10.00
CA ALA A 92 0.37 11.71 -10.23
C ALA A 92 0.98 12.35 -8.97
N ASP A 93 0.27 13.27 -8.32
CA ASP A 93 0.75 13.91 -7.08
C ASP A 93 0.90 12.90 -5.94
N ALA A 94 -0.06 11.97 -5.79
CA ALA A 94 0.03 10.88 -4.82
C ALA A 94 1.28 10.01 -5.01
N ARG A 95 1.62 9.67 -6.26
CA ARG A 95 2.84 8.93 -6.59
C ARG A 95 4.10 9.74 -6.31
N ASP A 96 4.10 11.03 -6.58
CA ASP A 96 5.26 11.89 -6.30
C ASP A 96 5.44 12.14 -4.80
N ARG A 97 4.35 12.25 -4.03
CA ARG A 97 4.38 12.23 -2.57
C ARG A 97 4.99 10.93 -2.05
N LEU A 98 4.59 9.78 -2.61
CA LEU A 98 5.17 8.49 -2.24
C LEU A 98 6.67 8.41 -2.54
N LYS A 99 7.13 8.86 -3.71
CA LYS A 99 8.57 8.90 -4.03
C LYS A 99 9.35 9.79 -3.06
N ARG A 100 8.81 10.98 -2.76
CA ARG A 100 9.40 11.90 -1.77
C ARG A 100 9.47 11.25 -0.39
N PHE A 101 8.41 10.54 0.01
CA PHE A 101 8.36 9.81 1.26
C PHE A 101 9.42 8.70 1.31
N ALA A 102 9.48 7.84 0.30
CA ALA A 102 10.47 6.76 0.19
C ALA A 102 11.91 7.29 0.21
N ALA A 103 12.18 8.42 -0.44
CA ALA A 103 13.49 9.09 -0.41
C ALA A 103 13.82 9.72 0.95
N SER A 104 12.80 10.12 1.72
CA SER A 104 12.99 10.80 3.02
C SER A 104 13.25 9.86 4.19
N GLY A 105 12.98 8.56 4.07
CA GLY A 105 13.18 7.57 5.15
C GLY A 105 12.36 7.84 6.42
N ARG A 106 11.32 8.68 6.37
CA ARG A 106 10.49 9.03 7.54
C ARG A 106 9.60 7.85 7.96
N ALA A 107 9.26 7.79 9.25
CA ALA A 107 8.28 6.83 9.77
C ALA A 107 6.93 6.97 9.05
N SER A 108 6.23 5.84 8.89
CA SER A 108 4.97 5.78 8.12
C SER A 108 3.94 6.82 8.59
N PRO A 109 3.34 7.59 7.65
CA PRO A 109 2.26 8.52 7.97
C PRO A 109 0.98 7.82 8.45
N LEU A 110 0.79 6.54 8.12
CA LEU A 110 -0.39 5.77 8.52
C LEU A 110 -0.37 5.42 10.00
N ARG A 111 0.79 5.06 10.57
CA ARG A 111 0.97 4.94 12.04
C ARG A 111 0.62 6.24 12.77
N SER A 112 0.91 7.39 12.17
CA SER A 112 0.61 8.72 12.72
C SER A 112 -0.85 9.15 12.49
N ALA A 113 -1.53 8.57 11.49
CA ALA A 113 -2.94 8.84 11.19
C ALA A 113 -3.87 7.98 12.06
N ALA A 114 -3.51 6.72 12.32
CA ALA A 114 -4.27 5.80 13.17
C ALA A 114 -4.29 6.20 14.65
N SER A 115 -3.32 6.99 15.11
CA SER A 115 -3.22 7.49 16.49
C SER A 115 -3.99 8.79 16.73
N ARG A 116 -4.62 9.37 15.70
CA ARG A 116 -5.37 10.63 15.75
C ARG A 116 -6.89 10.44 15.79
N HIS A 117 -7.39 9.25 16.10
CA HIS A 117 -8.81 8.96 16.26
C HIS A 117 -9.10 8.37 17.64
#